data_AF-A0A970K1B7-F1
#
_entry.id   AF-A0A970K1B7-F1
#
_cell.length_a   1.000
_cell.length_b   1.000
_cell.length_c   1.000
_cell.angle_alpha   90.00
_cell.angle_beta   90.00
_cell.angle_gamma   90.00
#
_symmetry.space_group_name_H-M   'P 1'
#
loop_
_entity.id
_entity.type
_entity.pdbx_description
1 polymer ?
#
loop_
_entity_poly.entity_id
_entity_poly.type
_entity_poly.pdbx_seq_one_letter_code
_entity_poly.pdbx_strand_id
1 'polypeptide(L)'
;MRILPAVYYYEDGLSVDCSIQNLIVRKVKGIKTFKLYFQTPRYLIGEAPEPGAVGSGENLFFEDIEIALDAPIDKLPVYMNSDAQKGSFAGFELGANLKNISFRNINLCVDRDRWPMAFFMCVGPKSCEAGGYEIFDPYISCTVENVYTENVMINGEVCDDLEAYIHEIDFGEQGGAGKIVRHNIMCDD
;
A
#
# COMPACT_ATOMS: atom_id res chain seq x y z
N MET A 1 4.88 -9.09 -3.71
CA MET A 1 3.72 -9.65 -4.45
C MET A 1 2.83 -8.49 -4.88
N ARG A 2 2.29 -8.50 -6.11
CA ARG A 2 1.33 -7.49 -6.57
C ARG A 2 -0.04 -8.13 -6.74
N ILE A 3 -1.05 -7.43 -6.26
CA ILE A 3 -2.46 -7.78 -6.30
C ILE A 3 -3.16 -6.51 -6.76
N LEU A 4 -3.88 -6.56 -7.88
CA LEU A 4 -4.27 -5.34 -8.63
C LEU A 4 -5.80 -5.19 -8.72
N PRO A 5 -6.50 -4.94 -7.60
CA PRO A 5 -7.92 -4.60 -7.66
C PRO A 5 -8.09 -3.26 -8.38
N ALA A 6 -8.87 -3.26 -9.45
CA ALA A 6 -9.08 -2.10 -10.31
C ALA A 6 -10.45 -2.16 -10.97
N VAL A 7 -11.02 -0.98 -11.26
CA VAL A 7 -12.19 -0.85 -12.12
C VAL A 7 -11.71 -0.56 -13.53
N TYR A 8 -12.09 -1.43 -14.47
CA TYR A 8 -11.81 -1.27 -15.89
C TYR A 8 -13.07 -0.89 -16.65
N TYR A 9 -12.91 -0.04 -17.65
CA TYR A 9 -13.99 0.44 -18.51
C TYR A 9 -13.87 -0.20 -19.90
N TYR A 10 -14.98 -0.69 -20.43
CA TYR A 10 -15.10 -1.20 -21.78
C TYR A 10 -15.44 -0.07 -22.76
N GLU A 11 -15.20 -0.29 -24.06
CA GLU A 11 -15.47 0.71 -25.11
C GLU A 11 -16.95 1.15 -25.18
N ASP A 12 -17.87 0.29 -24.74
CA ASP A 12 -19.31 0.56 -24.69
C ASP A 12 -19.75 1.34 -23.43
N GLY A 13 -18.80 1.72 -22.57
CA GLY A 13 -19.04 2.47 -21.34
C GLY A 13 -19.42 1.60 -20.14
N LEU A 14 -19.53 0.27 -20.30
CA LEU A 14 -19.66 -0.63 -19.16
C LEU A 14 -18.36 -0.65 -18.35
N SER A 15 -18.47 -1.07 -17.09
CA SER A 15 -17.30 -1.27 -16.24
C SER A 15 -17.37 -2.59 -15.48
N VAL A 16 -16.19 -3.09 -15.11
CA VAL A 16 -16.03 -4.22 -14.20
C VAL A 16 -15.11 -3.82 -13.06
N ASP A 17 -15.58 -4.01 -11.83
CA ASP A 17 -14.71 -3.98 -10.66
C ASP A 17 -14.08 -5.36 -10.48
N CYS A 18 -12.79 -5.45 -10.75
CA CYS A 18 -11.98 -6.64 -10.50
C CYS A 18 -11.68 -6.76 -9.00
N SER A 19 -12.74 -6.87 -8.20
CA SER A 19 -12.68 -6.87 -6.75
C SER A 19 -12.06 -8.15 -6.19
N ILE A 20 -11.52 -8.06 -4.98
CA ILE A 20 -10.88 -9.19 -4.30
C ILE A 20 -11.59 -9.47 -2.99
N GLN A 21 -12.10 -10.68 -2.87
CA GLN A 21 -12.99 -11.09 -1.79
C GLN A 21 -12.44 -12.34 -1.10
N ASN A 22 -12.44 -12.36 0.23
CA ASN A 22 -12.11 -13.53 1.04
C ASN A 22 -10.71 -14.10 0.72
N LEU A 23 -9.72 -13.22 0.63
CA LEU A 23 -8.33 -13.60 0.36
C LEU A 23 -7.65 -14.05 1.65
N ILE A 24 -6.96 -15.18 1.59
CA ILE A 24 -6.08 -15.64 2.66
C ILE A 24 -4.67 -15.81 2.10
N VAL A 25 -3.71 -15.08 2.68
CA VAL A 25 -2.28 -15.21 2.39
C VAL A 25 -1.61 -15.65 3.69
N ARG A 26 -0.91 -16.79 3.65
CA ARG A 26 -0.27 -17.32 4.86
C ARG A 26 1.10 -17.94 4.62
N LYS A 27 1.95 -17.93 5.64
CA LYS A 27 3.25 -18.64 5.67
C LYS A 27 4.18 -18.17 4.55
N VAL A 28 4.22 -16.87 4.32
CA VAL A 28 5.07 -16.23 3.29
C VAL A 28 6.30 -15.65 3.96
N LYS A 29 7.49 -15.95 3.42
CA LYS A 29 8.77 -15.47 3.95
C LYS A 29 9.68 -14.97 2.85
N GLY A 30 10.64 -14.11 3.21
CA GLY A 30 11.66 -13.61 2.28
C GLY A 30 11.13 -12.64 1.22
N ILE A 31 10.00 -11.99 1.50
CA ILE A 31 9.42 -10.97 0.62
C ILE A 31 9.79 -9.58 1.08
N LYS A 32 9.74 -8.61 0.16
CA LYS A 32 9.96 -7.20 0.49
C LYS A 32 8.68 -6.42 0.73
N THR A 33 7.61 -6.76 0.01
CA THR A 33 6.37 -5.97 0.02
C THR A 33 5.20 -6.74 -0.58
N PHE A 34 4.00 -6.46 -0.08
CA PHE A 34 2.72 -6.66 -0.74
C PHE A 34 2.21 -5.32 -1.26
N LYS A 35 1.79 -5.34 -2.51
CA LYS A 35 1.27 -4.18 -3.23
C LYS A 35 -0.15 -4.49 -3.66
N LEU A 36 -1.12 -3.82 -3.04
CA LEU A 36 -2.56 -3.97 -3.28
C LEU A 36 -3.09 -2.64 -3.83
N TYR A 37 -2.92 -2.36 -5.10
CA TYR A 37 -3.32 -1.07 -5.68
C TYR A 37 -3.65 -1.16 -7.17
N PHE A 38 -4.41 -0.17 -7.65
CA PHE A 38 -4.62 0.04 -9.08
C PHE A 38 -3.33 0.58 -9.72
N GLN A 39 -2.71 -0.21 -10.60
CA GLN A 39 -1.48 0.16 -11.28
C GLN A 39 -1.79 0.64 -12.70
N THR A 40 -1.67 1.96 -12.92
CA THR A 40 -1.69 2.55 -14.26
C THR A 40 -0.36 2.31 -14.99
N PRO A 41 -0.35 2.31 -16.33
CA PRO A 41 0.88 2.53 -17.08
C PRO A 41 1.44 3.92 -16.79
N ARG A 42 2.76 4.08 -16.98
CA ARG A 42 3.37 5.42 -16.97
C ARG A 42 2.80 6.28 -18.10
N TYR A 43 2.71 7.59 -17.87
CA TYR A 43 2.21 8.56 -18.85
C TYR A 43 3.06 9.82 -18.85
N LEU A 44 3.01 10.59 -19.94
CA LEU A 44 3.78 11.83 -20.03
C LEU A 44 3.27 12.85 -19.01
N ILE A 45 4.19 13.57 -18.37
CA ILE A 45 3.80 14.62 -17.43
C ILE A 45 3.00 15.69 -18.18
N GLY A 46 1.81 16.01 -17.66
CA GLY A 46 0.85 16.93 -18.28
C GLY A 46 -0.24 16.24 -19.10
N GLU A 47 -0.16 14.92 -19.30
CA GLU A 47 -1.24 14.12 -19.87
C GLU A 47 -2.08 13.44 -18.77
N ALA A 48 -3.30 13.03 -19.13
CA ALA A 48 -4.15 12.26 -18.24
C ALA A 48 -3.70 10.79 -18.20
N PRO A 49 -3.79 10.11 -17.04
CA PRO A 49 -3.57 8.67 -16.94
C PRO A 49 -4.60 7.88 -17.76
N GLU A 50 -4.30 6.60 -18.00
CA GLU A 50 -5.25 5.68 -18.62
C GLU A 50 -6.57 5.64 -17.83
N PRO A 51 -7.74 5.62 -18.52
CA PRO A 51 -9.03 5.52 -17.84
C PRO A 51 -9.12 4.26 -16.96
N GLY A 52 -9.41 4.48 -15.69
CA GLY A 52 -9.56 3.43 -14.69
C GLY A 52 -9.87 4.03 -13.33
N ALA A 53 -10.18 3.18 -12.37
CA ALA A 53 -10.30 3.62 -10.99
C ALA A 53 -9.79 2.54 -10.04
N VAL A 54 -9.55 2.94 -8.79
CA VAL A 54 -9.27 1.99 -7.71
C VAL A 54 -10.38 0.95 -7.60
N GLY A 55 -10.00 -0.33 -7.59
CA GLY A 55 -10.94 -1.41 -7.34
C GLY A 55 -11.25 -1.57 -5.86
N SER A 56 -12.12 -2.53 -5.58
CA SER A 56 -12.51 -2.86 -4.21
C SER A 56 -11.95 -4.18 -3.69
N GLY A 57 -11.95 -4.36 -2.37
CA GLY A 57 -11.73 -5.65 -1.76
C GLY A 57 -12.25 -5.74 -0.33
N GLU A 58 -12.65 -6.94 0.08
CA GLU A 58 -13.18 -7.17 1.43
C GLU A 58 -12.76 -8.54 1.99
N ASN A 59 -12.59 -8.60 3.30
CA ASN A 59 -12.18 -9.79 4.06
C ASN A 59 -10.81 -10.34 3.58
N LEU A 60 -9.76 -9.58 3.84
CA LEU A 60 -8.39 -9.94 3.47
C LEU A 60 -7.59 -10.32 4.71
N PHE A 61 -7.02 -11.52 4.72
CA PHE A 61 -6.32 -12.08 5.87
C PHE A 61 -4.86 -12.41 5.52
N PHE A 62 -3.93 -11.79 6.24
CA PHE A 62 -2.48 -12.02 6.13
C PHE A 62 -1.97 -12.61 7.44
N GLU A 63 -1.41 -13.82 7.39
CA GLU A 63 -0.99 -14.55 8.59
C GLU A 63 0.39 -15.21 8.43
N ASP A 64 1.20 -15.22 9.48
CA ASP A 64 2.52 -15.86 9.50
C ASP A 64 3.42 -15.35 8.35
N ILE A 65 3.65 -14.04 8.33
CA ILE A 65 4.38 -13.36 7.24
C ILE A 65 5.70 -12.80 7.76
N GLU A 66 6.77 -12.99 7.00
CA GLU A 66 8.09 -12.38 7.26
C GLU A 66 8.49 -11.47 6.09
N ILE A 67 8.69 -10.18 6.40
CA ILE A 67 9.01 -9.12 5.45
C ILE A 67 10.40 -8.57 5.76
N ALA A 68 11.30 -8.65 4.77
CA ALA A 68 12.60 -8.00 4.80
C ALA A 68 12.53 -6.70 3.98
N LEU A 69 12.26 -5.58 4.66
CA LEU A 69 12.13 -4.25 4.09
C LEU A 69 13.48 -3.51 4.15
N ASP A 70 14.48 -4.08 3.49
CA ASP A 70 15.88 -3.62 3.47
C ASP A 70 16.16 -2.45 2.51
N ALA A 71 15.27 -2.23 1.53
CA ALA A 71 15.31 -1.15 0.53
C ALA A 71 14.00 -1.10 -0.27
N PRO A 72 13.63 0.05 -0.87
CA PRO A 72 12.49 0.12 -1.77
C PRO A 72 12.71 -0.76 -3.01
N ILE A 73 11.70 -1.57 -3.35
CA ILE A 73 11.81 -2.54 -4.46
C ILE A 73 11.88 -1.86 -5.83
N ASP A 74 11.20 -0.73 -5.99
CA ASP A 74 11.10 -0.02 -7.27
C ASP A 74 12.40 0.76 -7.60
N LYS A 75 13.24 1.03 -6.59
CA LYS A 75 14.57 1.71 -6.72
C LYS A 75 14.53 3.05 -7.45
N LEU A 76 13.39 3.74 -7.42
CA LEU A 76 13.24 5.07 -8.02
C LEU A 76 13.79 6.15 -7.07
N PRO A 77 14.30 7.28 -7.61
CA PRO A 77 15.01 8.28 -6.82
C PRO A 77 14.25 8.79 -5.60
N VAL A 78 12.94 9.03 -5.72
CA VAL A 78 12.12 9.54 -4.60
C VAL A 78 12.11 8.58 -3.40
N TYR A 79 12.05 7.28 -3.62
CA TYR A 79 12.13 6.27 -2.55
C TYR A 79 13.56 6.09 -2.06
N MET A 80 14.53 6.08 -2.97
CA MET A 80 15.95 5.92 -2.64
C MET A 80 16.50 7.10 -1.83
N ASN A 81 15.89 8.28 -1.94
CA ASN A 81 16.26 9.47 -1.18
C ASN A 81 15.34 9.71 0.03
N SER A 82 14.39 8.82 0.30
CA SER A 82 13.38 8.97 1.36
C SER A 82 12.68 10.33 1.32
N ASP A 83 12.23 10.73 0.13
CA ASP A 83 11.44 11.96 -0.02
C ASP A 83 10.23 11.95 0.92
N ALA A 84 10.05 13.01 1.69
CA ALA A 84 9.07 13.05 2.77
C ALA A 84 7.61 13.00 2.26
N GLN A 85 7.37 13.34 0.99
CA GLN A 85 6.04 13.32 0.40
C GLN A 85 5.85 12.06 -0.46
N LYS A 86 6.74 11.83 -1.42
CA LYS A 86 6.59 10.78 -2.45
C LYS A 86 7.36 9.49 -2.15
N GLY A 87 8.28 9.53 -1.19
CA GLY A 87 9.29 8.50 -0.94
C GLY A 87 8.88 7.38 0.01
N SER A 88 7.62 7.32 0.44
CA SER A 88 7.12 6.26 1.31
C SER A 88 7.11 4.91 0.61
N PHE A 89 7.51 3.85 1.31
CA PHE A 89 7.35 2.46 0.88
C PHE A 89 7.13 1.55 2.09
N ALA A 90 6.49 0.40 1.88
CA ALA A 90 6.04 -0.41 3.00
C ALA A 90 6.04 -1.92 2.75
N GLY A 91 5.96 -2.67 3.85
CA GLY A 91 5.64 -4.09 3.82
C GLY A 91 4.26 -4.34 3.19
N PHE A 92 3.30 -3.45 3.43
CA PHE A 92 1.99 -3.44 2.79
C PHE A 92 1.68 -2.07 2.19
N GLU A 93 1.62 -1.98 0.86
CA GLU A 93 1.24 -0.76 0.13
C GLU A 93 -0.18 -0.93 -0.41
N LEU A 94 -1.12 -0.17 0.17
CA LEU A 94 -2.55 -0.27 -0.09
C LEU A 94 -3.05 0.97 -0.85
N GLY A 95 -3.43 0.78 -2.10
CA GLY A 95 -3.94 1.83 -3.01
C GLY A 95 -5.24 1.40 -3.66
N ALA A 96 -6.16 0.85 -2.86
CA ALA A 96 -7.45 0.34 -3.28
C ALA A 96 -8.49 0.54 -2.16
N ASN A 97 -9.79 0.45 -2.50
CA ASN A 97 -10.86 0.56 -1.51
C ASN A 97 -11.02 -0.78 -0.80
N LEU A 98 -10.50 -0.90 0.42
CA LEU A 98 -10.42 -2.16 1.15
C LEU A 98 -11.22 -2.10 2.44
N LYS A 99 -11.82 -3.24 2.82
CA LYS A 99 -12.58 -3.36 4.05
C LYS A 99 -12.29 -4.68 4.77
N ASN A 100 -12.20 -4.65 6.10
CA ASN A 100 -11.92 -5.80 6.95
C ASN A 100 -10.62 -6.49 6.53
N ILE A 101 -9.50 -5.83 6.83
CA ILE A 101 -8.17 -6.38 6.59
C ILE A 101 -7.52 -6.77 7.92
N SER A 102 -6.98 -7.97 7.99
CA SER A 102 -6.37 -8.51 9.20
C SER A 102 -4.93 -8.92 8.95
N PHE A 103 -4.07 -8.53 9.86
CA PHE A 103 -2.65 -8.85 9.90
C PHE A 103 -2.35 -9.58 11.20
N ARG A 104 -1.94 -10.85 11.11
CA ARG A 104 -1.65 -11.69 12.25
C ARG A 104 -0.26 -12.31 12.16
N ASN A 105 0.50 -12.31 13.24
CA ASN A 105 1.84 -12.92 13.29
C ASN A 105 2.75 -12.39 12.17
N ILE A 106 2.88 -11.06 12.08
CA ILE A 106 3.70 -10.42 11.05
C ILE A 106 5.06 -10.04 11.64
N ASN A 107 6.15 -10.39 10.96
CA ASN A 107 7.49 -9.95 11.32
C ASN A 107 8.04 -9.03 10.22
N LEU A 108 8.26 -7.76 10.55
CA LEU A 108 8.90 -6.77 9.68
C LEU A 108 10.33 -6.49 10.15
N CYS A 109 11.30 -6.74 9.30
CA CYS A 109 12.66 -6.22 9.46
C CYS A 109 12.82 -4.96 8.61
N VAL A 110 13.14 -3.82 9.23
CA VAL A 110 13.24 -2.51 8.58
C VAL A 110 14.35 -1.66 9.21
N ASP A 111 15.10 -0.95 8.39
CA ASP A 111 16.14 0.01 8.83
C ASP A 111 15.64 1.44 8.55
N ARG A 112 14.98 2.05 9.54
CA ARG A 112 14.44 3.43 9.41
C ARG A 112 15.49 4.52 9.63
N ASP A 113 16.66 4.18 10.17
CA ASP A 113 17.78 5.11 10.23
C ASP A 113 18.32 5.37 8.82
N ARG A 114 18.40 4.30 8.02
CA ARG A 114 18.74 4.40 6.60
C ARG A 114 17.56 4.81 5.72
N TRP A 115 16.36 4.34 6.03
CA TRP A 115 15.14 4.57 5.24
C TRP A 115 14.02 5.18 6.10
N PRO A 116 14.07 6.48 6.43
CA PRO A 116 13.07 7.11 7.31
C PRO A 116 11.62 6.96 6.85
N MET A 117 11.43 6.82 5.53
CA MET A 117 10.12 6.66 4.87
C MET A 117 9.74 5.18 4.62
N ALA A 118 10.33 4.24 5.37
CA ALA A 118 9.93 2.84 5.37
C ALA A 118 8.92 2.52 6.48
N PHE A 119 7.82 1.87 6.13
CA PHE A 119 6.68 1.65 7.02
C PHE A 119 6.22 0.18 7.05
N PHE A 120 5.46 -0.20 8.07
CA PHE A 120 4.71 -1.45 8.06
C PHE A 120 3.63 -1.39 6.98
N MET A 121 2.86 -0.30 6.94
CA MET A 121 1.78 -0.10 6.00
C MET A 121 1.76 1.33 5.48
N CYS A 122 1.58 1.48 4.16
CA CYS A 122 1.23 2.75 3.53
C CYS A 122 -0.15 2.65 2.88
N VAL A 123 -0.97 3.68 3.02
CA VAL A 123 -2.28 3.78 2.37
C VAL A 123 -2.33 5.02 1.51
N GLY A 124 -2.68 4.89 0.23
CA GLY A 124 -2.85 6.02 -0.68
C GLY A 124 -2.07 5.92 -1.99
N PRO A 125 -2.01 7.02 -2.74
CA PRO A 125 -1.35 7.04 -4.04
C PRO A 125 0.16 6.88 -3.92
N LYS A 126 0.78 6.56 -5.05
CA LYS A 126 2.23 6.67 -5.25
C LYS A 126 2.48 7.68 -6.37
N SER A 127 3.65 8.32 -6.35
CA SER A 127 4.10 9.21 -7.40
C SER A 127 5.60 9.08 -7.56
N CYS A 128 6.06 9.12 -8.80
CA CYS A 128 7.47 9.31 -9.10
C CYS A 128 7.60 9.84 -10.53
N GLU A 129 8.15 11.04 -10.67
CA GLU A 129 8.51 11.59 -11.97
C GLU A 129 9.90 11.09 -12.38
N ALA A 130 9.98 10.45 -13.55
CA ALA A 130 11.24 9.96 -14.09
C ALA A 130 11.28 10.05 -15.61
N GLY A 131 12.26 10.78 -16.15
CA GLY A 131 12.49 10.87 -17.60
C GLY A 131 11.35 11.52 -18.38
N GLY A 132 10.62 12.46 -17.78
CA GLY A 132 9.47 13.14 -18.39
C GLY A 132 8.14 12.39 -18.26
N TYR A 133 8.13 11.28 -17.52
CA TYR A 133 6.92 10.50 -17.25
C TYR A 133 6.58 10.51 -15.77
N GLU A 134 5.29 10.47 -15.48
CA GLU A 134 4.78 10.06 -14.18
C GLU A 134 4.67 8.53 -14.18
N ILE A 135 5.36 7.89 -13.23
CA ILE A 135 5.47 6.42 -13.17
C ILE A 135 4.28 5.80 -12.43
N PHE A 136 3.73 6.52 -11.46
CA PHE A 136 2.57 6.11 -10.67
C PHE A 136 1.59 7.26 -10.61
N ASP A 137 0.30 6.96 -10.78
CA ASP A 137 -0.73 7.98 -10.78
C ASP A 137 -0.91 8.61 -9.38
N PRO A 138 -0.54 9.90 -9.20
CA PRO A 138 -0.63 10.61 -7.93
C PRO A 138 -2.07 10.98 -7.57
N TYR A 139 -3.02 10.90 -8.50
CA TYR A 139 -4.39 11.39 -8.33
C TYR A 139 -5.33 10.34 -7.75
N ILE A 140 -4.82 9.13 -7.49
CA ILE A 140 -5.60 8.04 -6.93
C ILE A 140 -5.91 8.29 -5.46
N SER A 141 -7.20 8.26 -5.13
CA SER A 141 -7.67 8.25 -3.74
C SER A 141 -8.25 6.90 -3.36
N CYS A 142 -7.99 6.45 -2.14
CA CYS A 142 -8.48 5.17 -1.64
C CYS A 142 -8.83 5.23 -0.15
N THR A 143 -9.58 4.25 0.30
CA THR A 143 -9.91 4.10 1.73
C THR A 143 -9.72 2.67 2.18
N VAL A 144 -9.15 2.50 3.38
CA VAL A 144 -9.03 1.21 4.07
C VAL A 144 -9.83 1.26 5.36
N GLU A 145 -10.82 0.39 5.47
CA GLU A 145 -11.73 0.34 6.60
C GLU A 145 -11.50 -0.92 7.43
N ASN A 146 -11.56 -0.78 8.75
CA ASN A 146 -11.43 -1.88 9.70
C ASN A 146 -10.14 -2.68 9.49
N VAL A 147 -9.01 -2.03 9.83
CA VAL A 147 -7.72 -2.69 9.91
C VAL A 147 -7.59 -3.35 11.28
N TYR A 148 -7.25 -4.64 11.30
CA TYR A 148 -7.02 -5.43 12.50
C TYR A 148 -5.57 -5.92 12.53
N THR A 149 -4.90 -5.74 13.65
CA THR A 149 -3.51 -6.19 13.85
C THR A 149 -3.40 -7.03 15.11
N GLU A 150 -2.67 -8.14 15.02
CA GLU A 150 -2.41 -9.07 16.12
C GLU A 150 -0.97 -9.61 15.99
N ASN A 151 -0.19 -9.54 17.07
CA ASN A 151 1.19 -10.06 17.10
C ASN A 151 2.05 -9.57 15.91
N VAL A 152 2.16 -8.25 15.75
CA VAL A 152 3.07 -7.63 14.79
C VAL A 152 4.40 -7.35 15.49
N MET A 153 5.48 -7.85 14.92
CA MET A 153 6.85 -7.62 15.37
C MET A 153 7.58 -6.70 14.38
N ILE A 154 8.29 -5.71 14.91
CA ILE A 154 9.19 -4.85 14.16
C ILE A 154 10.60 -5.09 14.69
N ASN A 155 11.52 -5.49 13.82
CA ASN A 155 12.93 -5.77 14.16
C ASN A 155 13.11 -6.75 15.33
N GLY A 156 12.20 -7.73 15.44
CA GLY A 156 12.24 -8.77 16.48
C GLY A 156 11.60 -8.37 17.81
N GLU A 157 11.05 -7.17 17.92
CA GLU A 157 10.30 -6.71 19.09
C GLU A 157 8.81 -6.64 18.78
N VAL A 158 7.96 -7.04 19.73
CA VAL A 158 6.51 -6.87 19.61
C VAL A 158 6.19 -5.38 19.58
N CYS A 159 5.37 -4.97 18.62
CA CYS A 159 4.97 -3.58 18.42
C CYS A 159 3.46 -3.46 18.66
N ASP A 160 3.11 -3.11 19.89
CA ASP A 160 1.71 -2.96 20.31
C ASP A 160 1.07 -1.69 19.74
N ASP A 161 1.87 -0.69 19.39
CA ASP A 161 1.43 0.56 18.76
C ASP A 161 2.12 0.77 17.41
N LEU A 162 1.35 0.59 16.34
CA LEU A 162 1.80 0.72 14.96
C LEU A 162 1.64 2.13 14.40
N GLU A 163 1.17 3.13 15.16
CA GLU A 163 0.91 4.48 14.66
C GLU A 163 2.13 5.06 13.91
N ALA A 164 3.34 4.89 14.47
CA ALA A 164 4.58 5.36 13.86
C ALA A 164 5.01 4.58 12.60
N TYR A 165 4.40 3.42 12.33
CA TYR A 165 4.69 2.52 11.21
C TYR A 165 3.56 2.44 10.19
N ILE A 166 2.50 3.22 10.38
CA ILE A 166 1.40 3.37 9.44
C ILE A 166 1.48 4.76 8.84
N HIS A 167 1.37 4.85 7.52
CA HIS A 167 1.44 6.12 6.81
C HIS A 167 0.31 6.29 5.81
N GLU A 168 -0.58 7.23 6.09
CA GLU A 168 -1.55 7.75 5.13
C GLU A 168 -0.85 8.76 4.22
N ILE A 169 -0.89 8.49 2.92
CA ILE A 169 -0.29 9.36 1.91
C ILE A 169 -1.36 10.36 1.47
N ASP A 170 -1.04 11.65 1.56
CA ASP A 170 -1.89 12.74 1.12
C ASP A 170 -1.06 13.72 0.28
N PHE A 171 -1.42 13.85 -0.99
CA PHE A 171 -0.79 14.80 -1.92
C PHE A 171 -1.53 16.14 -1.98
N GLY A 172 -2.53 16.37 -1.11
CA GLY A 172 -3.27 17.61 -0.98
C GLY A 172 -4.27 17.84 -2.11
N GLU A 173 -4.73 19.09 -2.25
CA GLU A 173 -5.81 19.47 -3.18
C GLU A 173 -5.56 19.12 -4.66
N GLN A 174 -4.29 18.95 -5.03
CA GLN A 174 -3.88 18.68 -6.41
C GLN A 174 -3.56 17.19 -6.64
N GLY A 175 -3.76 16.33 -5.65
CA GLY A 175 -3.47 14.91 -5.73
C GLY A 175 -4.52 14.06 -5.03
N GLY A 176 -4.26 12.76 -5.04
CA GLY A 176 -5.06 11.78 -4.32
C GLY A 176 -4.63 11.66 -2.86
N ALA A 177 -5.43 10.93 -2.10
CA ALA A 177 -5.15 10.63 -0.71
C ALA A 177 -5.60 9.22 -0.33
N GLY A 178 -4.83 8.59 0.56
CA GLY A 178 -5.22 7.37 1.25
C GLY A 178 -5.71 7.68 2.65
N LYS A 179 -6.74 6.95 3.09
CA LYS A 179 -7.28 7.11 4.44
C LYS A 179 -7.62 5.78 5.09
N ILE A 180 -7.34 5.67 6.38
CA ILE A 180 -7.75 4.59 7.26
C ILE A 180 -8.90 5.12 8.13
N VAL A 181 -10.06 4.46 8.05
CA VAL A 181 -11.25 4.93 8.77
C VAL A 181 -11.33 4.34 10.18
N ARG A 182 -10.75 3.15 10.39
CA ARG A 182 -10.63 2.49 11.71
C ARG A 182 -9.43 1.56 11.74
N HIS A 183 -8.59 1.69 12.76
CA HIS A 183 -7.52 0.76 13.09
C HIS A 183 -7.76 0.22 14.50
N ASN A 184 -7.87 -1.10 14.63
CA ASN A 184 -8.11 -1.79 15.89
C ASN A 184 -6.95 -2.75 16.15
N ILE A 185 -6.33 -2.63 17.32
CA ILE A 185 -5.37 -3.62 17.82
C ILE A 185 -6.19 -4.73 18.47
N MET A 186 -6.00 -5.97 18.04
CA MET A 186 -6.62 -7.13 18.67
C MET A 186 -5.69 -7.61 19.77
N CYS A 187 -6.16 -7.51 21.02
CA CYS A 187 -5.50 -8.14 22.15
C CYS A 187 -5.97 -9.60 22.24
N ASP A 188 -5.07 -10.53 22.55
CA ASP A 188 -5.44 -11.91 22.87
C ASP A 188 -6.38 -11.92 24.10
N ASP A 189 -7.56 -12.55 23.96
CA ASP A 189 -8.46 -12.92 25.07
C ASP A 189 -7.91 -14.13 25.86
#